data_AF-A0A525CW52-F1
#
_entry.id   AF-A0A525CW52-F1
#
_cell.length_a   1.000
_cell.length_b   1.000
_cell.length_c   1.000
_cell.angle_alpha   90.00
_cell.angle_beta   90.00
_cell.angle_gamma   90.00
#
_symmetry.space_group_name_H-M   'P 1'
#
loop_
_entity.id
_entity.type
_entity.pdbx_description
1 polymer ?
#
loop_
_entity_poly.entity_id
_entity_poly.type
_entity_poly.pdbx_seq_one_letter_code
_entity_poly.pdbx_strand_id
1 'polypeptide(L)' 'WQRKGLGTRVLKSFCNEHRHATIQLTTFEDNQARQLYERIGFVIVEKRGFTLKMERRP' A
#
# COMPACT_ATOMS: atom_id res chain seq x y z
N TRP A 1 10.64 -12.46 11.89
CA TRP A 1 10.43 -12.44 10.43
C TRP A 1 10.15 -11.04 9.87
N GLN A 2 9.55 -10.12 10.63
CA GLN A 2 9.36 -8.72 10.23
C GLN A 2 10.69 -7.94 10.16
N ARG A 3 10.69 -6.76 9.51
CA ARG A 3 11.85 -5.84 9.33
C ARG A 3 13.03 -6.35 8.49
N LYS A 4 12.91 -7.52 7.85
CA LYS A 4 13.90 -8.03 6.88
C LYS A 4 13.65 -7.58 5.42
N GLY A 5 12.75 -6.61 5.20
CA GLY A 5 12.38 -6.12 3.87
C GLY A 5 11.57 -7.10 3.00
N LEU A 6 11.26 -8.31 3.49
CA LEU A 6 10.54 -9.34 2.72
C LEU A 6 9.16 -8.88 2.25
N GLY A 7 8.35 -8.32 3.16
CA GLY A 7 7.02 -7.80 2.81
C GLY A 7 7.09 -6.65 1.79
N THR A 8 8.06 -5.76 1.92
CA THR A 8 8.30 -4.67 0.96
C THR A 8 8.69 -5.22 -0.41
N ARG A 9 9.55 -6.23 -0.48
CA ARG A 9 9.97 -6.84 -1.75
C ARG A 9 8.79 -7.51 -2.44
N VAL A 10 8.01 -8.31 -1.71
CA VAL A 10 6.80 -8.97 -2.26
C VAL A 10 5.82 -7.93 -2.79
N LEU A 11 5.52 -6.89 -2.02
CA LEU A 11 4.58 -5.86 -2.42
C LEU A 11 5.06 -5.06 -3.64
N LYS A 12 6.35 -4.72 -3.69
CA LYS A 12 6.95 -4.05 -4.85
C LYS A 12 6.90 -4.92 -6.10
N SER A 13 7.27 -6.20 -5.99
CA SER A 13 7.20 -7.14 -7.11
C SER A 13 5.77 -7.26 -7.64
N PHE A 14 4.79 -7.44 -6.76
CA PHE A 14 3.38 -7.49 -7.10
C PHE A 14 2.92 -6.21 -7.82
N CYS A 15 3.25 -5.03 -7.29
CA CYS A 15 2.88 -3.76 -7.91
C CYS A 15 3.52 -3.55 -9.28
N ASN A 16 4.74 -4.07 -9.49
CA ASN A 16 5.44 -3.96 -10.75
C ASN A 16 4.89 -4.93 -11.81
N GLU A 17 4.54 -6.15 -11.40
CA GLU A 17 3.87 -7.13 -12.26
C GLU A 17 2.52 -6.61 -12.75
N HIS A 18 1.78 -5.93 -11.88
CA HIS A 18 0.48 -5.33 -12.18
C HIS A 18 0.56 -3.81 -12.45
N ARG A 19 1.65 -3.33 -13.05
CA ARG A 19 1.85 -1.88 -13.30
C ARG A 19 0.79 -1.21 -14.18
N HIS A 20 -0.03 -1.97 -14.89
CA HIS A 20 -1.10 -1.43 -15.73
C HIS A 20 -2.48 -1.50 -15.06
N ALA A 21 -2.55 -1.98 -13.82
CA ALA A 21 -3.78 -2.09 -13.05
C ALA A 21 -3.81 -1.06 -11.92
N THR A 22 -5.01 -0.60 -11.58
CA THR A 22 -5.24 0.11 -10.31
C THR A 22 -5.25 -0.91 -9.19
N ILE A 23 -4.37 -0.74 -8.22
CA ILE A 23 -4.30 -1.58 -7.02
C ILE A 23 -4.92 -0.82 -5.87
N GLN A 24 -5.91 -1.42 -5.21
CA GLN A 24 -6.55 -0.86 -4.03
C GLN A 24 -6.13 -1.63 -2.78
N LEU A 25 -5.94 -0.92 -1.67
CA LEU A 25 -5.79 -1.53 -0.36
C LEU A 25 -6.56 -0.74 0.69
N THR A 26 -6.91 -1.42 1.77
CA THR A 26 -7.56 -0.83 2.93
C THR A 26 -6.67 -1.02 4.14
N THR A 27 -6.47 0.03 4.93
CA THR A 27 -5.60 -0.02 6.10
C THR A 27 -6.11 0.87 7.22
N PHE A 28 -5.64 0.68 8.45
CA PHE A 28 -5.96 1.58 9.56
C PHE A 28 -5.06 2.81 9.55
N GLU A 29 -5.58 3.93 10.03
CA GLU A 29 -4.87 5.22 10.06
C GLU A 29 -3.56 5.16 10.86
N ASP A 30 -3.53 4.35 11.91
CA ASP A 30 -2.39 4.12 12.81
C ASP A 30 -1.46 2.97 12.38
N ASN A 31 -1.77 2.30 11.26
CA ASN A 31 -0.93 1.22 10.77
C ASN A 31 0.45 1.76 10.36
N GLN A 32 1.50 1.29 11.03
CA GLN A 32 2.88 1.66 10.75
C GLN A 32 3.29 1.38 9.29
N ALA A 33 2.65 0.42 8.62
CA ALA A 33 2.88 0.12 7.21
C ALA A 33 2.35 1.19 6.25
N ARG A 34 1.55 2.16 6.70
CA ARG A 34 1.04 3.25 5.86
C ARG A 34 2.15 3.99 5.11
N GLN A 35 3.23 4.32 5.82
CA GLN A 35 4.40 4.98 5.23
C GLN A 35 5.06 4.14 4.13
N LEU A 36 4.98 2.81 4.23
CA LEU A 36 5.49 1.92 3.19
C LEU A 36 4.60 1.98 1.94
N TYR A 37 3.28 1.98 2.10
CA TYR A 37 2.35 2.08 0.99
C TYR A 37 2.51 3.41 0.25
N GLU A 38 2.59 4.52 0.99
CA GLU A 38 2.84 5.86 0.44
C GLU A 38 4.15 5.90 -0.38
N ARG A 39 5.24 5.33 0.15
CA ARG A 39 6.54 5.23 -0.57
C ARG A 39 6.50 4.37 -1.83
N ILE A 40 5.55 3.45 -1.94
CA ILE A 40 5.36 2.58 -3.12
C ILE A 40 4.43 3.24 -4.16
N GLY A 41 3.82 4.39 -3.82
CA GLY A 41 2.96 5.16 -4.72
C GLY A 41 1.47 4.96 -4.48
N PHE A 42 1.07 4.38 -3.35
CA PHE A 42 -0.33 4.40 -2.93
C PHE A 42 -0.70 5.78 -2.37
N VAL A 43 -1.85 6.29 -2.76
CA VAL A 43 -2.42 7.55 -2.26
C VAL A 43 -3.75 7.26 -1.56
N ILE A 44 -4.08 8.02 -0.51
CA ILE A 44 -5.37 7.88 0.17
C ILE A 44 -6.47 8.42 -0.76
N VAL A 45 -7.51 7.63 -0.99
CA VAL A 45 -8.68 8.04 -1.79
C VAL A 45 -9.95 8.17 -0.97
N GLU A 46 -9.98 7.55 0.21
CA GLU A 46 -11.14 7.59 1.09
C GLU A 46 -10.73 7.39 2.55
N LYS A 47 -11.39 8.11 3.47
CA LYS A 47 -11.26 7.92 4.92
C LYS A 47 -12.65 7.68 5.52
N ARG A 48 -12.81 6.56 6.23
CA ARG A 48 -14.02 6.21 6.98
C ARG A 48 -13.65 5.87 8.42
N GLY A 49 -13.93 6.79 9.34
CA GLY A 49 -13.47 6.66 10.73
C GLY A 49 -11.96 6.49 10.80
N PHE A 50 -11.50 5.37 11.36
CA PHE A 50 -10.08 5.01 11.48
C PHE A 50 -9.54 4.21 10.28
N THR A 51 -10.36 3.94 9.27
CA THR A 51 -9.98 3.15 8.11
C THR A 51 -9.69 4.06 6.92
N LEU A 52 -8.59 3.79 6.24
CA LEU A 52 -8.13 4.45 5.03
C LEU A 52 -8.23 3.47 3.86
N LYS A 53 -8.85 3.92 2.76
CA LYS A 53 -8.72 3.27 1.46
C LYS A 53 -7.62 3.99 0.70
N MET A 54 -6.68 3.23 0.15
CA MET A 54 -5.58 3.75 -0.65
C MET A 54 -5.54 3.08 -2.01
N GLU A 55 -5.08 3.82 -3.02
CA GLU A 55 -4.96 3.35 -4.39
C GLU A 55 -3.59 3.66 -4.98
N ARG A 56 -3.06 2.73 -5.75
CA ARG A 56 -1.95 2.97 -6.67
C ARG A 56 -2.49 2.80 -8.08
N ARG A 57 -2.46 3.88 -8.85
CA ARG A 57 -2.84 3.87 -10.27
C ARG A 57 -1.68 3.34 -11.12
N PRO A 58 -1.96 2.94 -12.38
CA PRO A 58 -0.92 2.56 -13.33
C PRO A 58 0.23 3.58 -13.44
#